data_AF-A0A2P6VFS8-F1
#
_entry.id   AF-A0A2P6VFS8-F1
#
_cell.length_a   1.000
_cell.length_b   1.000
_cell.length_c   1.000
_cell.angle_alpha   90.00
_cell.angle_beta   90.00
_cell.angle_gamma   90.00
#
_symmetry.space_group_name_H-M   'P 1'
#
loop_
_entity.id
_entity.type
_entity.pdbx_description
1 polymer ?
#
loop_
_entity_poly.entity_id
_entity_poly.type
_entity_poly.pdbx_seq_one_letter_code
_entity_poly.pdbx_strand_id
1 'polypeptide(L)'
;MPVTAMASQTTGTATAAAAAAAGPQAGSGGPDGRVEAAWRRRVQIEGIGVLASCAMQVAYLARQWHTAAPRDNYFVAASVLHHFVVLALMSGQGAPLYRKYRVPIYATMRPLGYLNPSVCSVKAAASQLLATPASAGAWGALVDLKTVLLATRTMGTAVIGVVVAMPPLVALFVQSGSTYLASNAAGYCSTQLLRDPLTQARLARFAGTLDLLSLPLSAAVPIPMERAPEEQAEKTCHALLALLQLLLAVALPLLLLARWEWREPRREPPPGPLPTSWHARALRRAARAAMLANWGIWRACTLLTRSVAWPAALWLLVSVPWVAIIAALGL
;
A
#
# COMPACT_ATOMS: atom_id res chain seq x y z
N MET A 1 32.83 67.15 27.08
CA MET A 1 34.07 67.50 27.82
C MET A 1 33.99 66.87 29.21
N PRO A 2 35.10 66.54 29.88
CA PRO A 2 35.88 65.28 29.87
C PRO A 2 35.58 64.40 31.11
N VAL A 3 35.66 63.07 31.04
CA VAL A 3 36.80 62.17 31.39
C VAL A 3 37.46 62.45 32.75
N THR A 4 37.23 61.57 33.75
CA THR A 4 38.29 60.80 34.44
C THR A 4 37.74 59.65 35.29
N ALA A 5 38.46 58.54 35.24
CA ALA A 5 38.21 57.26 35.90
C ALA A 5 38.93 57.14 37.26
N MET A 6 38.52 56.16 38.09
CA MET A 6 39.36 55.25 38.91
C MET A 6 38.41 54.27 39.64
N ALA A 7 38.31 53.00 39.26
CA ALA A 7 39.25 51.90 39.48
C ALA A 7 39.50 51.60 40.97
N SER A 8 38.79 50.60 41.48
CA SER A 8 39.15 49.83 42.67
C SER A 8 39.04 48.35 42.30
N GLN A 9 40.22 47.74 42.12
CA GLN A 9 40.42 46.32 41.92
C GLN A 9 40.15 45.59 43.25
N THR A 10 39.32 44.55 43.21
CA THR A 10 39.39 43.46 44.18
C THR A 10 39.67 42.17 43.44
N THR A 11 40.95 41.82 43.43
CA THR A 11 41.48 40.51 43.10
C THR A 11 41.15 39.53 44.23
N GLY A 12 40.27 38.59 43.94
CA GLY A 12 39.98 37.43 44.77
C GLY A 12 40.15 36.15 43.96
N THR A 13 41.37 35.62 43.95
CA THR A 13 41.71 34.27 43.51
C THR A 13 41.23 33.24 44.52
N ALA A 14 40.42 32.27 44.10
CA ALA A 14 40.49 30.90 44.64
C ALA A 14 39.61 29.94 43.82
N THR A 15 40.29 29.21 42.95
CA THR A 15 39.98 27.87 42.45
C THR A 15 39.42 26.93 43.53
N ALA A 16 38.13 26.57 43.47
CA ALA A 16 37.58 25.33 44.03
C ALA A 16 36.09 25.17 43.67
N ALA A 17 35.78 24.98 42.39
CA ALA A 17 34.52 24.38 41.96
C ALA A 17 34.79 23.48 40.74
N ALA A 18 35.66 22.51 40.97
CA ALA A 18 35.70 21.30 40.17
C ALA A 18 34.33 20.60 40.26
N ALA A 19 33.92 20.01 39.14
CA ALA A 19 32.91 18.94 39.08
C ALA A 19 31.45 19.32 39.36
N ALA A 20 31.00 20.52 38.98
CA ALA A 20 29.59 20.73 38.65
C ALA A 20 29.29 20.07 37.28
N ALA A 21 29.14 18.75 37.32
CA ALA A 21 28.24 17.97 36.48
C ALA A 21 27.92 18.56 35.09
N ALA A 22 28.89 18.48 34.17
CA ALA A 22 28.58 18.25 32.77
C ALA A 22 28.03 16.83 32.62
N GLY A 23 26.95 16.51 33.34
CA GLY A 23 26.11 15.39 32.99
C GLY A 23 25.54 15.71 31.62
N PRO A 24 25.62 14.81 30.62
CA PRO A 24 24.86 15.00 29.40
C PRO A 24 23.43 15.26 29.83
N GLN A 25 22.83 16.37 29.38
CA GLN A 25 21.40 16.66 29.55
C GLN A 25 20.60 15.59 28.79
N ALA A 26 20.63 14.37 29.30
CA ALA A 26 19.72 13.30 29.01
C ALA A 26 18.41 13.68 29.70
N GLY A 27 17.55 14.45 29.03
CA GLY A 27 16.29 14.78 29.69
C GLY A 27 15.30 15.68 28.98
N SER A 28 15.62 16.35 27.87
CA SER A 28 14.60 17.07 27.09
C SER A 28 13.90 16.19 26.05
N GLY A 29 14.01 14.87 26.19
CA GLY A 29 13.17 13.89 25.50
C GLY A 29 11.74 13.90 26.02
N GLY A 30 11.12 15.08 26.10
CA GLY A 30 9.70 15.23 26.39
C GLY A 30 8.86 14.41 25.40
N PRO A 31 7.60 14.11 25.73
CA PRO A 31 6.68 13.40 24.85
C PRO A 31 6.66 13.96 23.41
N ASP A 32 6.89 15.26 23.25
CA ASP A 32 6.97 15.94 21.96
C ASP A 32 8.17 15.50 21.11
N GLY A 33 9.33 15.24 21.72
CA GLY A 33 10.52 14.78 20.99
C GLY A 33 10.34 13.39 20.37
N ARG A 34 9.63 12.48 21.06
CA ARG A 34 9.29 11.16 20.53
C ARG A 34 8.30 11.22 19.36
N VAL A 35 7.32 12.13 19.45
CA VAL A 35 6.34 12.33 18.37
C VAL A 35 7.04 12.89 17.12
N GLU A 36 7.94 13.86 17.28
CA GLU A 36 8.66 14.46 16.17
C GLU A 36 9.66 13.49 15.52
N ALA A 37 10.35 12.67 16.31
CA ALA A 37 11.23 11.61 15.78
C ALA A 37 10.44 10.56 14.97
N ALA A 38 9.28 10.12 15.48
CA ALA A 38 8.41 9.18 14.78
C ALA A 38 7.85 9.78 13.47
N TRP A 39 7.51 11.07 13.49
CA TRP A 39 7.06 11.79 12.30
C TRP A 39 8.17 11.90 11.25
N ARG A 40 9.39 12.31 11.62
CA ARG A 40 10.52 12.40 10.69
C ARG A 40 10.84 11.06 10.04
N ARG A 41 10.85 9.98 10.82
CA ARG A 41 11.07 8.62 10.29
C ARG A 41 10.01 8.24 9.26
N ARG A 42 8.75 8.59 9.52
CA ARG A 42 7.63 8.34 8.60
C ARG A 42 7.79 9.12 7.30
N VAL A 43 8.08 10.42 7.38
CA VAL A 43 8.31 11.26 6.19
C VAL A 43 9.48 10.74 5.36
N GLN A 44 10.54 10.22 6.00
CA GLN A 44 11.65 9.58 5.30
C GLN A 44 11.20 8.32 4.53
N ILE A 45 10.44 7.43 5.15
CA ILE A 45 9.92 6.22 4.51
C ILE A 45 8.99 6.58 3.33
N GLU A 46 8.05 7.51 3.57
CA GLU A 46 7.14 8.03 2.53
C GLU A 46 7.95 8.67 1.39
N GLY A 47 8.99 9.44 1.72
CA GLY A 47 9.84 10.16 0.75
C GLY A 47 10.65 9.22 -0.14
N ILE A 48 11.22 8.15 0.44
CA ILE A 48 11.89 7.09 -0.31
C ILE A 48 10.91 6.42 -1.28
N GLY A 49 9.69 6.12 -0.81
CA GLY A 49 8.64 5.53 -1.65
C GLY A 49 8.24 6.43 -2.83
N VAL A 50 8.03 7.73 -2.57
CA VAL A 50 7.71 8.71 -3.63
C VAL A 50 8.86 8.87 -4.61
N LEU A 51 10.11 8.93 -4.12
CA LEU A 51 11.30 9.05 -4.95
C LEU A 51 11.47 7.84 -5.87
N ALA A 52 11.36 6.63 -5.31
CA ALA A 52 11.43 5.39 -6.08
C ALA A 52 10.31 5.32 -7.14
N SER A 53 9.09 5.73 -6.78
CA SER A 53 7.97 5.79 -7.73
C SER A 53 8.23 6.82 -8.83
N CYS A 54 8.74 8.01 -8.48
CA CYS A 54 9.11 9.05 -9.43
C CYS A 54 10.17 8.55 -10.42
N ALA A 55 11.25 7.94 -9.92
CA ALA A 55 12.33 7.39 -10.75
C ALA A 55 11.80 6.32 -11.72
N MET A 56 10.92 5.44 -11.24
CA MET A 56 10.27 4.43 -12.09
C MET A 56 9.39 5.07 -13.18
N GLN A 57 8.61 6.10 -12.85
CA GLN A 57 7.77 6.81 -13.83
C GLN A 57 8.60 7.57 -14.87
N VAL A 58 9.73 8.17 -14.47
CA VAL A 58 10.68 8.81 -15.38
C VAL A 58 11.31 7.79 -16.32
N ALA A 59 11.77 6.65 -15.80
CA ALA A 59 12.31 5.57 -16.63
C ALA A 59 11.26 5.02 -17.61
N TYR A 60 10.01 4.88 -17.14
CA TYR A 60 8.90 4.47 -17.97
C TYR A 60 8.61 5.49 -19.08
N LEU A 61 8.54 6.78 -18.75
CA LEU A 61 8.35 7.87 -19.71
C LEU A 61 9.45 7.89 -20.76
N ALA A 62 10.71 7.82 -20.33
CA ALA A 62 11.87 7.81 -21.22
C ALA A 62 11.83 6.64 -22.21
N ARG A 63 11.44 5.45 -21.73
CA ARG A 63 11.35 4.25 -22.58
C ARG A 63 10.20 4.31 -23.58
N GLN A 64 9.05 4.86 -23.18
CA GLN A 64 7.85 4.88 -24.02
C GLN A 64 7.78 6.12 -24.93
N TRP A 65 8.59 7.15 -24.69
CA TRP A 65 8.45 8.48 -25.32
C TRP A 65 8.30 8.41 -26.85
N HIS A 66 9.05 7.53 -27.50
CA HIS A 66 9.05 7.35 -28.96
C HIS A 66 8.10 6.27 -29.48
N THR A 67 7.55 5.42 -28.59
CA THR A 67 6.76 4.24 -28.99
C THR A 67 5.27 4.37 -28.67
N ALA A 68 4.92 5.14 -27.65
CA ALA A 68 3.55 5.36 -27.23
C ALA A 68 2.89 6.52 -27.97
N ALA A 69 1.56 6.52 -28.01
CA ALA A 69 0.82 7.67 -28.52
C ALA A 69 1.10 8.91 -27.65
N PRO A 70 1.14 10.13 -28.21
CA PRO A 70 1.38 11.36 -27.44
C PRO A 70 0.45 11.52 -26.24
N ARG A 71 -0.80 11.05 -26.36
CA ARG A 71 -1.79 11.04 -25.28
C ARG A 71 -1.30 10.28 -24.04
N ASP A 72 -0.68 9.12 -24.22
CA ASP A 72 -0.20 8.28 -23.12
C ASP A 72 1.02 8.92 -22.44
N ASN A 73 1.87 9.59 -23.22
CA ASN A 73 3.01 10.36 -22.71
C ASN A 73 2.55 11.52 -21.81
N TYR A 74 1.44 12.21 -22.14
CA TYR A 74 0.90 13.27 -21.28
C TYR A 74 0.45 12.76 -19.91
N PHE A 75 -0.19 11.59 -19.84
CA PHE A 75 -0.60 11.01 -18.56
C PHE A 75 0.60 10.67 -17.67
N VAL A 76 1.66 10.11 -18.26
CA VAL A 76 2.87 9.79 -17.51
C VAL A 76 3.64 11.04 -17.13
N ALA A 77 3.74 12.05 -18.00
CA ALA A 77 4.34 13.33 -17.67
C ALA A 77 3.59 14.04 -16.53
N ALA A 78 2.25 14.01 -16.55
CA ALA A 78 1.43 14.54 -15.46
C ALA A 78 1.65 13.78 -14.14
N SER A 79 1.79 12.45 -14.20
CA SER A 79 2.16 11.63 -13.05
C SER A 79 3.54 12.00 -12.52
N VAL A 80 4.55 12.15 -13.38
CA VAL A 80 5.91 12.56 -13.00
C VAL A 80 5.90 13.95 -12.36
N LEU A 81 5.27 14.94 -13.00
CA LEU A 81 5.12 16.30 -12.46
C LEU A 81 4.49 16.28 -11.07
N HIS A 82 3.46 15.46 -10.89
CA HIS A 82 2.84 15.31 -9.59
C HIS A 82 3.81 14.77 -8.53
N HIS A 83 4.60 13.74 -8.83
CA HIS A 83 5.57 13.21 -7.87
C HIS A 83 6.60 14.28 -7.48
N PHE A 84 7.02 15.13 -8.43
CA PHE A 84 7.86 16.29 -8.12
C PHE A 84 7.16 17.28 -7.19
N VAL A 85 5.88 17.59 -7.41
CA VAL A 85 5.09 18.46 -6.52
C VAL A 85 5.01 17.85 -5.12
N VAL A 86 4.78 16.54 -4.99
CA VAL A 86 4.77 15.87 -3.68
C VAL A 86 6.13 15.95 -3.00
N LEU A 87 7.23 15.66 -3.71
CA LEU A 87 8.59 15.78 -3.16
C LEU A 87 8.90 17.22 -2.73
N ALA A 88 8.46 18.21 -3.49
CA ALA A 88 8.57 19.62 -3.12
C ALA A 88 7.77 19.95 -1.86
N LEU A 89 6.53 19.43 -1.73
CA LEU A 89 5.72 19.61 -0.53
C LEU A 89 6.30 18.87 0.68
N MET A 90 6.99 17.76 0.49
CA MET A 90 7.68 17.02 1.56
C MET A 90 8.94 17.73 2.06
N SER A 91 9.45 18.72 1.31
CA SER A 91 10.70 19.43 1.61
C SER A 91 10.46 20.90 1.97
N GLY A 92 11.44 21.48 2.68
CA GLY A 92 11.47 22.90 3.01
C GLY A 92 10.21 23.43 3.70
N GLN A 93 9.69 24.54 3.18
CA GLN A 93 8.51 25.24 3.74
C GLN A 93 7.18 24.53 3.47
N GLY A 94 7.15 23.52 2.60
CA GLY A 94 5.94 22.79 2.23
C GLY A 94 5.50 21.74 3.24
N ALA A 95 6.40 21.30 4.13
CA ALA A 95 6.16 20.17 5.03
C ALA A 95 4.88 20.29 5.89
N PRO A 96 4.48 21.48 6.40
CA PRO A 96 3.21 21.63 7.11
C PRO A 96 1.99 21.38 6.22
N LEU A 97 2.04 21.81 4.96
CA LEU A 97 0.98 21.58 3.98
C LEU A 97 0.90 20.10 3.61
N TYR A 98 2.04 19.45 3.36
CA TYR A 98 2.08 18.02 3.14
C TYR A 98 1.46 17.25 4.31
N ARG A 99 1.85 17.59 5.54
CA ARG A 99 1.28 16.94 6.74
C ARG A 99 -0.24 17.05 6.80
N LYS A 100 -0.80 18.21 6.43
CA LYS A 100 -2.25 18.45 6.42
C LYS A 100 -2.97 17.72 5.28
N TYR A 101 -2.38 17.69 4.08
CA TYR A 101 -3.04 17.20 2.86
C TYR A 101 -2.52 15.86 2.34
N ARG A 102 -1.62 15.17 3.04
CA ARG A 102 -1.05 13.89 2.58
C ARG A 102 -2.12 12.87 2.21
N VAL A 103 -3.14 12.67 3.04
CA VAL A 103 -4.19 11.66 2.81
C VAL A 103 -4.99 11.99 1.55
N PRO A 104 -5.58 13.20 1.37
CA PRO A 104 -6.31 13.50 0.14
C PRO A 104 -5.40 13.51 -1.10
N ILE A 105 -4.12 13.90 -0.98
CA ILE A 105 -3.16 13.81 -2.08
C ILE A 105 -3.07 12.36 -2.58
N TYR A 106 -2.73 11.40 -1.71
CA TYR A 106 -2.62 10.00 -2.14
C TYR A 106 -3.96 9.37 -2.53
N ALA A 107 -5.05 9.75 -1.84
CA ALA A 107 -6.36 9.18 -2.10
C ALA A 107 -6.92 9.53 -3.48
N THR A 108 -6.61 10.73 -3.98
CA THR A 108 -7.03 11.18 -5.32
C THR A 108 -6.05 10.73 -6.39
N MET A 109 -4.76 10.90 -6.14
CA MET A 109 -3.72 10.60 -7.11
C MET A 109 -3.66 9.16 -7.53
N ARG A 110 -3.89 8.26 -6.58
CA ARG A 110 -3.65 6.85 -6.84
C ARG A 110 -4.63 6.31 -7.89
N PRO A 111 -5.97 6.47 -7.74
CA PRO A 111 -6.91 6.12 -8.79
C PRO A 111 -6.64 6.84 -10.12
N LEU A 112 -6.27 8.13 -10.08
CA LEU A 112 -5.96 8.90 -11.29
C LEU A 112 -4.80 8.29 -12.08
N GLY A 113 -3.79 7.74 -11.41
CA GLY A 113 -2.68 7.02 -12.05
C GLY A 113 -3.12 5.79 -12.84
N TYR A 114 -4.24 5.15 -12.47
CA TYR A 114 -4.81 4.00 -13.19
C TYR A 114 -5.71 4.40 -14.36
N LEU A 115 -6.05 5.69 -14.50
CA LEU A 115 -6.78 6.17 -15.69
C LEU A 115 -5.91 6.24 -16.94
N ASN A 116 -4.60 6.01 -16.82
CA ASN A 116 -3.70 5.95 -17.96
C ASN A 116 -4.10 4.77 -18.86
N PRO A 117 -4.36 4.96 -20.16
CA PRO A 117 -4.75 3.88 -21.07
C PRO A 117 -3.74 2.73 -21.14
N SER A 118 -2.45 3.04 -21.01
CA SER A 118 -1.38 2.02 -20.91
C SER A 118 -1.47 1.15 -19.65
N VAL A 119 -2.26 1.59 -18.67
CA VAL A 119 -2.56 0.80 -17.47
C VAL A 119 -3.62 -0.25 -17.76
N CYS A 120 -4.67 0.12 -18.47
CA CYS A 120 -5.77 -0.79 -18.79
C CYS A 120 -5.48 -1.68 -20.02
N SER A 121 -4.51 -1.31 -20.86
CA SER A 121 -4.17 -2.05 -22.07
C SER A 121 -3.30 -3.28 -21.77
N VAL A 122 -3.74 -4.44 -22.24
CA VAL A 122 -2.94 -5.68 -22.19
C VAL A 122 -1.87 -5.79 -23.27
N LYS A 123 -1.87 -4.86 -24.23
CA LYS A 123 -0.86 -4.80 -25.31
C LYS A 123 0.33 -3.90 -24.97
N ALA A 124 0.31 -3.21 -23.84
CA ALA A 124 1.29 -2.19 -23.49
C ALA A 124 1.96 -2.45 -22.13
N ALA A 125 3.16 -1.90 -21.95
CA ALA A 125 3.79 -1.80 -20.64
C ALA A 125 4.02 -3.16 -19.94
N ALA A 126 3.69 -3.23 -18.65
CA ALA A 126 3.93 -4.39 -17.80
C ALA A 126 3.16 -5.64 -18.23
N SER A 127 2.04 -5.52 -18.96
CA SER A 127 1.29 -6.68 -19.43
C SER A 127 1.99 -7.42 -20.57
N GLN A 128 2.97 -6.79 -21.25
CA GLN A 128 3.82 -7.48 -22.22
C GLN A 128 4.64 -8.59 -21.57
N LEU A 129 4.86 -8.55 -20.25
CA LEU A 129 5.46 -9.64 -19.51
C LEU A 129 4.60 -10.92 -19.55
N LEU A 130 3.29 -10.81 -19.83
CA LEU A 130 2.39 -11.96 -19.98
C LEU A 130 2.40 -12.55 -21.39
N ALA A 131 3.15 -11.97 -22.32
CA ALA A 131 3.31 -12.51 -23.67
C ALA A 131 4.32 -13.67 -23.71
N THR A 132 4.96 -14.03 -22.60
CA THR A 132 5.85 -15.19 -22.53
C THR A 132 5.05 -16.47 -22.27
N PRO A 133 5.45 -17.63 -22.83
CA PRO A 133 4.88 -18.92 -22.44
C PRO A 133 5.17 -19.25 -20.97
N ALA A 134 4.44 -20.21 -20.41
CA ALA A 134 4.64 -20.63 -19.03
C ALA A 134 5.99 -21.33 -18.83
N SER A 135 6.62 -21.07 -17.69
CA SER A 135 7.90 -21.68 -17.33
C SER A 135 7.68 -23.00 -16.60
N ALA A 136 8.38 -24.07 -17.00
CA ALA A 136 8.25 -25.39 -16.37
C ALA A 136 8.80 -25.45 -14.93
N GLY A 137 8.32 -26.41 -14.14
CA GLY A 137 8.74 -26.67 -12.75
C GLY A 137 8.24 -25.65 -11.71
N ALA A 138 8.59 -25.85 -10.43
CA ALA A 138 8.18 -24.94 -9.34
C ALA A 138 8.75 -23.54 -9.47
N TRP A 139 10.06 -23.48 -9.77
CA TRP A 139 10.72 -22.18 -9.90
C TRP A 139 10.10 -21.38 -11.05
N GLY A 140 9.78 -22.05 -12.15
CA GLY A 140 8.99 -21.48 -13.23
C GLY A 140 7.63 -20.96 -12.75
N ALA A 141 6.89 -21.75 -11.98
CA ALA A 141 5.60 -21.31 -11.41
C ALA A 141 5.72 -20.05 -10.53
N LEU A 142 6.77 -19.94 -9.71
CA LEU A 142 7.02 -18.76 -8.88
C LEU A 142 7.39 -17.53 -9.73
N VAL A 143 8.19 -17.73 -10.77
CA VAL A 143 8.53 -16.68 -11.74
C VAL A 143 7.27 -16.21 -12.47
N ASP A 144 6.44 -17.12 -12.95
CA ASP A 144 5.17 -16.82 -13.63
C ASP A 144 4.21 -16.08 -12.69
N LEU A 145 4.09 -16.50 -11.42
CA LEU A 145 3.28 -15.81 -10.41
C LEU A 145 3.78 -14.38 -10.18
N LYS A 146 5.09 -14.20 -9.99
CA LYS A 146 5.70 -12.86 -9.85
C LYS A 146 5.40 -12.01 -11.09
N THR A 147 5.53 -12.59 -12.27
CA THR A 147 5.22 -11.94 -13.54
C THR A 147 3.76 -11.50 -13.61
N VAL A 148 2.81 -12.36 -13.23
CA VAL A 148 1.38 -12.03 -13.13
C VAL A 148 1.15 -10.89 -12.15
N LEU A 149 1.76 -10.93 -10.95
CA LEU A 149 1.60 -9.89 -9.93
C LEU A 149 2.12 -8.51 -10.37
N LEU A 150 3.23 -8.49 -11.12
CA LEU A 150 3.79 -7.27 -11.68
C LEU A 150 2.95 -6.76 -12.86
N ALA A 151 2.58 -7.65 -13.79
CA ALA A 151 1.81 -7.32 -14.99
C ALA A 151 0.40 -6.79 -14.68
N THR A 152 -0.28 -7.43 -13.71
CA THR A 152 -1.61 -6.99 -13.21
C THR A 152 -1.52 -5.78 -12.28
N ARG A 153 -0.30 -5.31 -11.97
CA ARG A 153 0.00 -4.22 -11.02
C ARG A 153 -0.53 -4.45 -9.61
N THR A 154 -0.92 -5.68 -9.26
CA THR A 154 -1.42 -6.05 -7.94
C THR A 154 -0.41 -5.69 -6.85
N MET A 155 0.87 -6.01 -7.07
CA MET A 155 1.94 -5.71 -6.11
C MET A 155 2.15 -4.20 -5.89
N GLY A 156 2.13 -3.41 -6.96
CA GLY A 156 2.27 -1.95 -6.86
C GLY A 156 1.12 -1.31 -6.10
N THR A 157 -0.10 -1.83 -6.28
CA THR A 157 -1.31 -1.38 -5.57
C THR A 157 -1.18 -1.69 -4.07
N ALA A 158 -0.75 -2.91 -3.75
CA ALA A 158 -0.54 -3.39 -2.37
C ALA A 158 0.48 -2.55 -1.60
N VAL A 159 1.69 -2.37 -2.15
CA VAL A 159 2.80 -1.69 -1.47
C VAL A 159 2.42 -0.28 -1.05
N ILE A 160 1.71 0.45 -1.92
CA ILE A 160 1.38 1.85 -1.68
C ILE A 160 0.35 2.03 -0.56
N GLY A 161 -0.57 1.06 -0.39
CA GLY A 161 -1.50 1.07 0.73
C GLY A 161 -0.82 0.97 2.09
N VAL A 162 0.34 0.30 2.14
CA VAL A 162 1.10 0.09 3.37
C VAL A 162 2.04 1.27 3.66
N VAL A 163 2.65 1.85 2.62
CA VAL A 163 3.62 2.94 2.78
C VAL A 163 2.95 4.23 3.24
N VAL A 164 1.78 4.55 2.69
CA VAL A 164 1.03 5.76 3.02
C VAL A 164 0.01 5.39 4.09
N ALA A 165 0.34 5.70 5.35
CA ALA A 165 -0.54 5.48 6.50
C ALA A 165 -1.90 6.19 6.38
N MET A 166 -2.82 5.58 5.66
CA MET A 166 -4.16 6.10 5.42
C MET A 166 -5.14 5.57 6.47
N PRO A 167 -6.18 6.35 6.83
CA PRO A 167 -7.30 5.82 7.57
C PRO A 167 -7.87 4.57 6.87
N PRO A 168 -8.23 3.49 7.58
CA PRO A 168 -8.62 2.22 6.96
C PRO A 168 -9.75 2.33 5.93
N LEU A 169 -10.73 3.20 6.15
CA LEU A 169 -11.81 3.46 5.19
C LEU A 169 -11.26 4.07 3.90
N VAL A 170 -10.36 5.05 4.01
CA VAL A 170 -9.74 5.70 2.85
C VAL A 170 -8.87 4.69 2.11
N ALA A 171 -8.06 3.91 2.83
CA ALA A 171 -7.27 2.84 2.24
C ALA A 171 -8.15 1.84 1.48
N LEU A 172 -9.27 1.41 2.07
CA LEU A 172 -10.22 0.48 1.43
C LEU A 172 -10.75 1.06 0.12
N PHE A 173 -11.22 2.31 0.11
CA PHE A 173 -11.72 2.96 -1.12
C PHE A 173 -10.63 3.13 -2.16
N VAL A 174 -9.44 3.58 -1.76
CA VAL A 174 -8.31 3.81 -2.68
C VAL A 174 -7.86 2.49 -3.29
N GLN A 175 -7.72 1.43 -2.49
CA GLN A 175 -7.29 0.13 -2.96
C GLN A 175 -8.36 -0.53 -3.84
N SER A 176 -9.63 -0.49 -3.44
CA SER A 176 -10.74 -1.05 -4.23
C SER A 176 -10.91 -0.30 -5.55
N GLY A 177 -10.89 1.04 -5.52
CA GLY A 177 -10.98 1.86 -6.71
C GLY A 177 -9.79 1.66 -7.66
N SER A 178 -8.57 1.62 -7.13
CA SER A 178 -7.36 1.34 -7.92
C SER A 178 -7.40 -0.06 -8.55
N THR A 179 -7.85 -1.05 -7.77
CA THR A 179 -7.99 -2.44 -8.24
C THR A 179 -9.04 -2.55 -9.33
N TYR A 180 -10.19 -1.91 -9.16
CA TYR A 180 -11.25 -1.85 -10.15
C TYR A 180 -10.77 -1.20 -11.46
N LEU A 181 -10.10 -0.04 -11.37
CA LEU A 181 -9.54 0.64 -12.54
C LEU A 181 -8.41 -0.16 -13.23
N ALA A 182 -7.66 -0.96 -12.47
CA ALA A 182 -6.65 -1.87 -12.99
C ALA A 182 -7.23 -3.20 -13.52
N SER A 183 -8.51 -3.47 -13.27
CA SER A 183 -9.09 -4.77 -13.60
C SER A 183 -9.34 -4.87 -15.10
N ASN A 184 -8.63 -5.80 -15.73
CA ASN A 184 -8.87 -6.21 -17.11
C ASN A 184 -8.74 -7.74 -17.19
N ALA A 185 -9.58 -8.44 -16.42
CA ALA A 185 -9.50 -9.89 -16.27
C ALA A 185 -9.58 -10.60 -17.64
N ALA A 186 -10.50 -10.18 -18.51
CA ALA A 186 -10.65 -10.72 -19.86
C ALA A 186 -9.37 -10.53 -20.69
N GLY A 187 -8.80 -9.32 -20.68
CA GLY A 187 -7.55 -9.05 -21.36
C GLY A 187 -6.40 -9.90 -20.81
N TYR A 188 -6.26 -10.00 -19.50
CA TYR A 188 -5.19 -10.79 -18.88
C TYR A 188 -5.35 -12.27 -19.17
N CYS A 189 -6.54 -12.84 -19.02
CA CYS A 189 -6.80 -14.26 -19.31
C CYS A 189 -6.65 -14.61 -20.80
N SER A 190 -6.66 -13.61 -21.70
CA SER A 190 -6.37 -13.80 -23.13
C SER A 190 -4.87 -13.85 -23.48
N THR A 191 -3.98 -13.52 -22.54
CA THR A 191 -2.52 -13.50 -22.76
C THR A 191 -1.93 -14.90 -22.89
N GLN A 192 -0.78 -15.00 -23.58
CA GLN A 192 -0.10 -16.28 -23.80
C GLN A 192 0.23 -17.00 -22.49
N LEU A 193 0.76 -16.31 -21.47
CA LEU A 193 1.12 -16.92 -20.20
C LEU A 193 -0.08 -17.56 -19.49
N LEU A 194 -1.24 -16.88 -19.50
CA LEU A 194 -2.44 -17.35 -18.80
C LEU A 194 -3.25 -18.34 -19.64
N ARG A 195 -3.16 -18.31 -20.97
CA ARG A 195 -3.75 -19.33 -21.85
C ARG A 195 -2.92 -20.60 -21.97
N ASP A 196 -1.65 -20.55 -21.56
CA ASP A 196 -0.77 -21.71 -21.61
C ASP A 196 -1.38 -22.90 -20.84
N PRO A 197 -1.43 -24.12 -21.43
CA PRO A 197 -2.04 -25.28 -20.80
C PRO A 197 -1.39 -25.63 -19.45
N LEU A 198 -0.10 -25.34 -19.26
CA LEU A 198 0.58 -25.55 -17.98
C LEU A 198 0.05 -24.60 -16.91
N THR A 199 -0.17 -23.31 -17.26
CA THR A 199 -0.77 -22.34 -16.34
C THR A 199 -2.20 -22.71 -16.02
N GLN A 200 -3.00 -23.11 -17.02
CA GLN A 200 -4.37 -23.56 -16.80
C GLN A 200 -4.46 -24.77 -15.87
N ALA A 201 -3.58 -25.75 -16.02
CA ALA A 201 -3.49 -26.89 -15.10
C ALA A 201 -3.16 -26.43 -13.66
N ARG A 202 -2.22 -25.49 -13.49
CA ARG A 202 -1.87 -24.92 -12.17
C ARG A 202 -3.05 -24.15 -11.56
N LEU A 203 -3.76 -23.35 -12.35
CA LEU A 203 -4.94 -22.61 -11.91
C LEU A 203 -6.07 -23.54 -11.49
N ALA A 204 -6.33 -24.61 -12.25
CA ALA A 204 -7.33 -25.62 -11.89
C ALA A 204 -7.00 -26.33 -10.58
N ARG A 205 -5.73 -26.73 -10.37
CA ARG A 205 -5.27 -27.31 -9.10
C ARG A 205 -5.40 -26.34 -7.93
N PHE A 206 -5.07 -25.08 -8.15
CA PHE A 206 -5.20 -24.04 -7.12
C PHE A 206 -6.67 -23.81 -6.76
N ALA A 207 -7.57 -23.72 -7.75
CA ALA A 207 -9.01 -23.64 -7.53
C ALA A 207 -9.53 -24.86 -6.75
N GLY A 208 -9.19 -26.08 -7.16
CA GLY A 208 -9.56 -27.29 -6.44
C GLY A 208 -9.01 -27.33 -5.01
N THR A 209 -7.83 -26.76 -4.76
CA THR A 209 -7.28 -26.61 -3.40
C THR A 209 -8.11 -25.63 -2.57
N LEU A 210 -8.54 -24.51 -3.14
CA LEU A 210 -9.43 -23.56 -2.46
C LEU A 210 -10.79 -24.19 -2.14
N ASP A 211 -11.34 -24.99 -3.06
CA ASP A 211 -12.58 -25.72 -2.84
C ASP A 211 -12.43 -26.72 -1.68
N LEU A 212 -11.34 -27.51 -1.67
CA LEU A 212 -11.02 -28.44 -0.58
C LEU A 212 -10.89 -27.73 0.77
N LEU A 213 -10.27 -26.55 0.79
CA LEU A 213 -10.11 -25.76 2.00
C LEU A 213 -11.41 -25.12 2.48
N SER A 214 -12.38 -24.97 1.59
CA SER A 214 -13.74 -24.56 1.96
C SER A 214 -14.55 -25.71 2.56
N LEU A 215 -14.18 -26.97 2.34
CA LEU A 215 -14.95 -28.15 2.78
C LEU A 215 -15.27 -28.26 4.28
N PRO A 216 -14.46 -27.75 5.23
CA PRO A 216 -14.89 -27.67 6.63
C PRO A 216 -16.18 -26.86 6.80
N LEU A 217 -16.52 -25.99 5.84
CA LEU A 217 -17.77 -25.23 5.74
C LEU A 217 -18.79 -25.89 4.77
N SER A 218 -18.36 -26.80 3.90
CA SER A 218 -19.15 -27.37 2.79
C SER A 218 -19.03 -28.90 2.71
N ALA A 219 -19.30 -29.59 3.81
CA ALA A 219 -19.13 -31.04 4.01
C ALA A 219 -19.96 -31.99 3.09
N ALA A 220 -20.50 -31.55 1.96
CA ALA A 220 -21.44 -32.34 1.16
C ALA A 220 -21.26 -32.27 -0.37
N VAL A 221 -20.22 -31.62 -0.92
CA VAL A 221 -20.12 -31.44 -2.38
C VAL A 221 -19.00 -32.31 -2.99
N PRO A 222 -19.31 -33.26 -3.90
CA PRO A 222 -18.31 -34.03 -4.61
C PRO A 222 -17.55 -33.16 -5.62
N ILE A 223 -16.23 -33.36 -5.72
CA ILE A 223 -15.35 -32.60 -6.62
C ILE A 223 -15.21 -33.37 -7.95
N PRO A 224 -15.71 -32.84 -9.08
CA PRO A 224 -15.49 -33.45 -10.38
C PRO A 224 -14.03 -33.26 -10.82
N MET A 225 -13.36 -34.36 -11.18
CA MET A 225 -11.95 -34.39 -11.65
C MET A 225 -11.81 -34.24 -13.17
N GLU A 226 -12.89 -33.92 -13.87
CA GLU A 226 -12.88 -33.84 -15.33
C GLU A 226 -12.21 -32.53 -15.80
N ARG A 227 -11.53 -32.56 -16.95
CA ARG A 227 -10.91 -31.35 -17.51
C ARG A 227 -12.02 -30.33 -17.76
N ALA A 228 -11.90 -29.19 -17.08
CA ALA A 228 -12.76 -28.05 -17.27
C ALA A 228 -12.83 -27.68 -18.77
N PRO A 229 -14.04 -27.54 -19.35
CA PRO A 229 -14.22 -26.96 -20.67
C PRO A 229 -13.49 -25.61 -20.77
N GLU A 230 -13.11 -25.18 -21.97
CA GLU A 230 -12.41 -23.90 -22.21
C GLU A 230 -13.13 -22.71 -21.54
N GLU A 231 -14.46 -22.70 -21.58
CA GLU A 231 -15.29 -21.68 -20.91
C GLU A 231 -15.09 -21.67 -19.38
N GLN A 232 -14.91 -22.84 -18.77
CA GLN A 232 -14.66 -22.96 -17.33
C GLN A 232 -13.22 -22.58 -16.98
N ALA A 233 -12.24 -22.81 -17.87
CA ALA A 233 -10.87 -22.35 -17.71
C ALA A 233 -10.79 -20.80 -17.67
N GLU A 234 -11.52 -20.12 -18.55
CA GLU A 234 -11.61 -18.65 -18.55
C GLU A 234 -12.26 -18.12 -17.26
N LYS A 235 -13.40 -18.69 -16.84
CA LYS A 235 -14.07 -18.33 -15.57
C LYS A 235 -13.15 -18.54 -14.36
N THR A 236 -12.41 -19.64 -14.34
CA THR A 236 -11.43 -19.94 -13.28
C THR A 236 -10.32 -18.89 -13.26
N CYS A 237 -9.79 -18.52 -14.43
CA CYS A 237 -8.80 -17.45 -14.53
C CYS A 237 -9.33 -16.11 -14.01
N HIS A 238 -10.55 -15.70 -14.39
CA HIS A 238 -11.18 -14.48 -13.89
C HIS A 238 -11.35 -14.49 -12.37
N ALA A 239 -11.90 -15.58 -11.81
CA ALA A 239 -12.11 -15.71 -10.38
C ALA A 239 -10.79 -15.64 -9.59
N LEU A 240 -9.74 -16.30 -10.09
CA LEU A 240 -8.44 -16.32 -9.43
C LEU A 240 -7.73 -14.97 -9.49
N LEU A 241 -7.80 -14.26 -10.62
CA LEU A 241 -7.27 -12.89 -10.70
C LEU A 241 -8.01 -11.95 -9.74
N ALA A 242 -9.34 -12.03 -9.70
CA ALA A 242 -10.14 -11.22 -8.78
C ALA A 242 -9.82 -11.54 -7.31
N LEU A 243 -9.66 -12.82 -6.97
CA LEU A 243 -9.26 -13.26 -5.64
C LEU A 243 -7.87 -12.74 -5.28
N LEU A 244 -6.89 -12.87 -6.18
CA LEU A 244 -5.53 -12.39 -5.98
C LEU A 244 -5.48 -10.89 -5.74
N GLN A 245 -6.24 -10.14 -6.55
CA GLN A 245 -6.38 -8.69 -6.39
C GLN A 245 -7.05 -8.34 -5.06
N LEU A 246 -8.15 -8.98 -4.70
CA LEU A 246 -8.83 -8.75 -3.43
C LEU A 246 -7.91 -9.03 -2.23
N LEU A 247 -7.23 -10.18 -2.24
CA LEU A 247 -6.36 -10.59 -1.13
C LEU A 247 -5.13 -9.70 -1.03
N LEU A 248 -4.41 -9.48 -2.13
CA LEU A 248 -3.11 -8.82 -2.09
C LEU A 248 -3.20 -7.31 -2.22
N ALA A 249 -4.07 -6.78 -3.08
CA ALA A 249 -4.18 -5.33 -3.28
C ALA A 249 -5.10 -4.66 -2.25
N VAL A 250 -6.11 -5.37 -1.72
CA VAL A 250 -7.09 -4.77 -0.80
C VAL A 250 -6.92 -5.28 0.63
N ALA A 251 -7.06 -6.58 0.86
CA ALA A 251 -7.10 -7.14 2.21
C ALA A 251 -5.74 -7.04 2.93
N LEU A 252 -4.65 -7.44 2.27
CA LEU A 252 -3.31 -7.44 2.86
C LEU A 252 -2.87 -6.05 3.34
N PRO A 253 -2.97 -4.96 2.56
CA PRO A 253 -2.63 -3.62 3.05
C PRO A 253 -3.49 -3.19 4.23
N LEU A 254 -4.79 -3.48 4.22
CA LEU A 254 -5.68 -3.15 5.34
C LEU A 254 -5.30 -3.89 6.63
N LEU A 255 -4.95 -5.18 6.52
CA LEU A 255 -4.49 -5.97 7.66
C LEU A 255 -3.15 -5.47 8.20
N LEU A 256 -2.21 -5.10 7.31
CA LEU A 256 -0.93 -4.52 7.70
C LEU A 256 -1.10 -3.15 8.36
N LEU A 257 -1.96 -2.27 7.81
CA LEU A 257 -2.29 -0.97 8.41
C LEU A 257 -2.92 -1.13 9.79
N ALA A 258 -3.87 -2.07 9.94
CA ALA A 258 -4.52 -2.35 11.21
C ALA A 258 -3.53 -2.88 12.26
N ARG A 259 -2.56 -3.71 11.84
CA ARG A 259 -1.54 -4.30 12.72
C ARG A 259 -0.44 -3.32 13.12
N TRP A 260 0.03 -2.48 12.20
CA TRP A 260 1.27 -1.71 12.40
C TRP A 260 1.06 -0.24 12.74
N GLU A 261 -0.01 0.39 12.25
CA GLU A 261 -0.05 1.86 12.22
C GLU A 261 -1.21 2.49 12.96
N TRP A 262 -2.33 1.80 13.08
CA TRP A 262 -3.50 2.41 13.68
C TRP A 262 -3.49 2.30 15.20
N ARG A 263 -2.92 3.34 15.83
CA ARG A 263 -3.20 3.65 17.23
C ARG A 263 -4.68 3.97 17.34
N GLU A 264 -5.30 3.43 18.39
CA GLU A 264 -6.70 3.68 18.75
C GLU A 264 -7.03 5.16 18.53
N PRO A 265 -8.12 5.50 17.80
CA PRO A 265 -8.47 6.89 17.53
C PRO A 265 -8.38 7.64 18.86
N ARG A 266 -7.57 8.71 18.92
CA ARG A 266 -7.54 9.57 20.11
C ARG A 266 -8.99 9.85 20.45
N ARG A 267 -9.39 9.53 21.70
CA ARG A 267 -10.76 9.71 22.21
C ARG A 267 -11.32 10.99 21.62
N GLU A 268 -12.53 10.90 21.06
CA GLU A 268 -13.21 12.06 20.48
C GLU A 268 -12.97 13.27 21.39
N PRO A 269 -12.47 14.39 20.85
CA PRO A 269 -12.37 15.59 21.67
C PRO A 269 -13.76 15.85 22.25
N PRO A 270 -13.85 16.25 23.54
CA PRO A 270 -15.13 16.45 24.21
C PRO A 270 -16.03 17.33 23.34
N PRO A 271 -17.34 17.06 23.31
CA PRO A 271 -18.25 17.74 22.40
C PRO A 271 -18.14 19.25 22.56
N GLY A 272 -17.52 19.91 21.58
CA GLY A 272 -17.50 21.36 21.51
C GLY A 272 -18.90 21.93 21.24
N PRO A 273 -19.10 23.25 21.42
CA PRO A 273 -20.39 23.90 21.21
C PRO A 273 -21.01 23.52 19.85
N LEU A 274 -22.34 23.43 19.84
CA LEU A 274 -23.08 23.05 18.63
C LEU A 274 -22.86 24.11 17.54
N PRO A 275 -22.58 23.71 16.29
CA PRO A 275 -22.43 24.67 15.22
C PRO A 275 -23.79 25.29 14.90
N THR A 276 -23.81 26.61 14.74
CA THR A 276 -25.03 27.36 14.39
C THR A 276 -25.47 27.11 12.95
N SER A 277 -24.52 26.95 12.02
CA SER A 277 -24.83 26.72 10.59
C SER A 277 -25.14 25.25 10.27
N TRP A 278 -26.08 25.05 9.34
CA TRP A 278 -26.48 23.71 8.89
C TRP A 278 -25.34 22.96 8.17
N HIS A 279 -24.50 23.67 7.39
CA HIS A 279 -23.32 23.11 6.75
C HIS A 279 -22.33 22.54 7.76
N ALA A 280 -22.04 23.29 8.84
CA ALA A 280 -21.14 22.82 9.88
C ALA A 280 -21.74 21.62 10.66
N ARG A 281 -23.07 21.58 10.83
CA ARG A 281 -23.75 20.38 11.37
C ARG A 281 -23.60 19.17 10.44
N ALA A 282 -23.79 19.34 9.14
CA ALA A 282 -23.64 18.27 8.15
C ALA A 282 -22.20 17.74 8.09
N LEU A 283 -21.20 18.63 8.04
CA LEU A 283 -19.78 18.26 8.06
C LEU A 283 -19.41 17.54 9.36
N ARG A 284 -19.91 17.98 10.52
CA ARG A 284 -19.68 17.30 11.80
C ARG A 284 -20.30 15.89 11.81
N ARG A 285 -21.50 15.71 11.26
CA ARG A 285 -22.14 14.39 11.12
C ARG A 285 -21.34 13.49 10.17
N ALA A 286 -20.92 14.00 9.02
CA ALA A 286 -20.09 13.26 8.07
C ALA A 286 -18.76 12.84 8.68
N ALA A 287 -18.08 13.74 9.41
CA ALA A 287 -16.84 13.43 10.10
C ALA A 287 -17.01 12.34 11.17
N ARG A 288 -18.10 12.40 11.96
CA ARG A 288 -18.44 11.34 12.93
C ARG A 288 -18.72 10.01 12.25
N ALA A 289 -19.53 10.00 11.20
CA ALA A 289 -19.83 8.78 10.44
C ALA A 289 -18.54 8.16 9.86
N ALA A 290 -17.67 8.98 9.26
CA ALA A 290 -16.40 8.53 8.72
C ALA A 290 -15.46 7.97 9.82
N MET A 291 -15.43 8.60 11.00
CA MET A 291 -14.65 8.12 12.14
C MET A 291 -15.19 6.79 12.67
N LEU A 292 -16.51 6.65 12.83
CA LEU A 292 -17.15 5.39 13.25
C LEU A 292 -16.91 4.28 12.24
N ALA A 293 -17.00 4.57 10.93
CA ALA A 293 -16.70 3.62 9.88
C ALA A 293 -15.22 3.19 9.89
N ASN A 294 -14.29 4.14 10.03
CA ASN A 294 -12.87 3.84 10.21
C ASN A 294 -12.62 2.95 11.43
N TRP A 295 -13.27 3.24 12.56
CA TRP A 295 -13.14 2.44 13.77
C TRP A 295 -13.74 1.04 13.60
N GLY A 296 -14.90 0.92 12.95
CA GLY A 296 -15.52 -0.37 12.64
C GLY A 296 -14.63 -1.24 11.76
N ILE A 297 -14.07 -0.69 10.67
CA ILE A 297 -13.12 -1.39 9.80
C ILE A 297 -11.87 -1.78 10.58
N TRP A 298 -11.28 -0.83 11.32
CA TRP A 298 -10.11 -1.13 12.13
C TRP A 298 -10.37 -2.25 13.14
N ARG A 299 -11.49 -2.20 13.85
CA ARG A 299 -11.86 -3.21 14.84
C ARG A 299 -12.08 -4.57 14.17
N ALA A 300 -12.78 -4.61 13.04
CA ALA A 300 -12.95 -5.83 12.26
C ALA A 300 -11.60 -6.40 11.81
N CYS A 301 -10.72 -5.58 11.21
CA CYS A 301 -9.36 -6.00 10.83
C CYS A 301 -8.53 -6.43 12.04
N THR A 302 -8.63 -5.75 13.18
CA THR A 302 -7.88 -6.09 14.40
C THR A 302 -8.36 -7.41 14.97
N LEU A 303 -9.68 -7.62 15.03
CA LEU A 303 -10.28 -8.90 15.41
C LEU A 303 -9.86 -10.00 14.44
N LEU A 304 -9.95 -9.78 13.12
CA LEU A 304 -9.40 -10.70 12.13
C LEU A 304 -7.91 -10.99 12.40
N THR A 305 -7.09 -9.98 12.70
CA THR A 305 -5.67 -10.20 13.00
C THR A 305 -5.40 -10.80 14.39
N ARG A 306 -6.39 -10.91 15.28
CA ARG A 306 -6.23 -11.52 16.61
C ARG A 306 -6.87 -12.91 16.67
N SER A 307 -8.09 -13.01 16.17
CA SER A 307 -8.93 -14.21 16.09
C SER A 307 -8.55 -15.12 14.92
N VAL A 308 -8.19 -14.53 13.77
CA VAL A 308 -7.96 -15.24 12.50
C VAL A 308 -6.49 -15.20 12.08
N ALA A 309 -5.62 -14.33 12.62
CA ALA A 309 -4.22 -14.28 12.18
C ALA A 309 -3.43 -15.54 12.50
N TRP A 310 -3.70 -16.26 13.60
CA TRP A 310 -2.97 -17.51 13.81
C TRP A 310 -3.41 -18.55 12.78
N PRO A 311 -4.70 -18.89 12.64
CA PRO A 311 -5.14 -19.88 11.67
C PRO A 311 -4.93 -19.46 10.20
N ALA A 312 -5.16 -18.20 9.84
CA ALA A 312 -5.03 -17.71 8.47
C ALA A 312 -3.61 -17.29 8.08
N ALA A 313 -2.77 -16.82 9.02
CA ALA A 313 -1.35 -16.66 8.74
C ALA A 313 -0.64 -18.01 8.76
N LEU A 314 -1.05 -18.97 9.61
CA LEU A 314 -0.62 -20.36 9.52
C LEU A 314 -1.11 -20.97 8.20
N TRP A 315 -2.35 -20.70 7.80
CA TRP A 315 -2.89 -21.14 6.52
C TRP A 315 -2.13 -20.51 5.36
N LEU A 316 -1.82 -19.21 5.34
CA LEU A 316 -1.00 -18.59 4.29
C LEU A 316 0.46 -19.08 4.34
N LEU A 317 1.04 -19.29 5.53
CA LEU A 317 2.37 -19.85 5.72
C LEU A 317 2.45 -21.33 5.36
N VAL A 318 1.34 -22.05 5.34
CA VAL A 318 1.27 -23.47 4.94
C VAL A 318 0.86 -23.56 3.47
N SER A 319 -0.17 -22.84 3.03
CA SER A 319 -0.72 -22.89 1.69
C SER A 319 0.21 -22.28 0.65
N VAL A 320 0.98 -21.22 0.95
CA VAL A 320 1.96 -20.67 0.01
C VAL A 320 3.11 -21.66 -0.27
N PRO A 321 3.80 -22.23 0.73
CA PRO A 321 4.80 -23.27 0.47
C PRO A 321 4.17 -24.60 0.03
N TRP A 322 2.95 -24.96 0.45
CA TRP A 322 2.27 -26.17 -0.02
C TRP A 322 1.88 -26.08 -1.50
N VAL A 323 1.34 -24.93 -1.94
CA VAL A 323 1.11 -24.63 -3.36
C VAL A 323 2.45 -24.59 -4.11
N ALA A 324 3.52 -24.06 -3.50
CA ALA A 324 4.85 -24.11 -4.09
C ALA A 324 5.41 -25.55 -4.17
N ILE A 325 5.11 -26.43 -3.20
CA ILE A 325 5.51 -27.84 -3.16
C ILE A 325 4.71 -28.67 -4.18
N ILE A 326 3.39 -28.50 -4.25
CA ILE A 326 2.56 -29.13 -5.29
C ILE A 326 3.03 -28.68 -6.67
N ALA A 327 3.28 -27.38 -6.85
CA ALA A 327 3.87 -26.85 -8.08
C ALA A 327 5.30 -27.37 -8.35
N ALA A 328 6.07 -27.73 -7.31
CA ALA A 328 7.42 -28.29 -7.43
C ALA A 328 7.45 -29.75 -7.82
N LEU A 329 6.51 -30.52 -7.27
CA LEU A 329 6.44 -31.96 -7.46
C LEU A 329 5.74 -32.33 -8.78
N GLY A 330 5.20 -31.35 -9.52
CA GLY A 330 4.49 -31.58 -10.78
C GLY A 330 3.12 -32.26 -10.61
N LEU A 331 2.72 -32.54 -9.37
CA LEU A 331 1.44 -33.13 -8.97
C LEU A 331 0.28 -32.18 -9.28
#